data_AF-A0ABD4YYQ2-F1
#
_entry.id   AF-A0ABD4YYQ2-F1
#
_cell.length_a   1.000
_cell.length_b   1.000
_cell.length_c   1.000
_cell.angle_alpha   90.00
_cell.angle_beta   90.00
_cell.angle_gamma   90.00
#
_symmetry.space_group_name_H-M   'P 1'
#
loop_
_entity.id
_entity.type
_entity.pdbx_description
1 polymer ?
#
loop_
_entity_poly.entity_id
_entity_poly.type
_entity_poly.pdbx_seq_one_letter_code
_entity_poly.pdbx_strand_id
1 'polypeptide(L)'
;MFQEFSRELANVINELTRYTHQLAAWRDVVDKLDEKGKLSVAVDFVNPLATIALNLPYVIRSRFIFATAHLSHQATRALTTGAWKDDLPLDREIYFSQADATGKPWKMYRKLKPQLERIGDQAYQDKTQDFRNTYNHRFSPHIVLGQASMVTRCIDPKTERVSYTFGWIPPLTLELVVELLEQQCDHCYKAFERFQKLVREHERAISATPSTS
;
A
#
# COMPACT_ATOMS: atom_id res chain seq x y z
N MET A 1 -13.75 18.79 -0.51
CA MET A 1 -12.80 17.92 0.23
C MET A 1 -13.04 16.43 -0.04
N PHE A 2 -14.24 15.88 0.17
CA PHE A 2 -14.54 14.45 -0.12
C PHE A 2 -14.18 14.01 -1.55
N GLN A 3 -14.48 14.85 -2.54
CA GLN A 3 -14.14 14.61 -3.96
C GLN A 3 -12.63 14.62 -4.21
N GLU A 4 -11.86 15.44 -3.48
CA GLU A 4 -10.41 15.55 -3.63
C GLU A 4 -9.73 14.24 -3.22
N PHE A 5 -10.02 13.77 -2.00
CA PHE A 5 -9.50 12.49 -1.51
C PHE A 5 -9.91 11.32 -2.42
N SER A 6 -11.15 11.31 -2.90
CA SER A 6 -11.64 10.28 -3.82
C SER A 6 -10.87 10.28 -5.14
N ARG A 7 -10.62 11.46 -5.71
CA ARG A 7 -9.88 11.61 -6.97
C ARG A 7 -8.42 11.18 -6.81
N GLU A 8 -7.75 11.65 -5.76
CA GLU A 8 -6.34 11.31 -5.52
C GLU A 8 -6.13 9.82 -5.25
N LEU A 9 -7.08 9.17 -4.54
CA LEU A 9 -7.08 7.72 -4.37
C LEU A 9 -7.31 6.99 -5.70
N ALA A 10 -8.27 7.42 -6.51
CA ALA A 10 -8.51 6.81 -7.82
C ALA A 10 -7.27 6.95 -8.74
N ASN A 11 -6.62 8.12 -8.74
CA ASN A 11 -5.43 8.39 -9.53
C ASN A 11 -4.29 7.41 -9.21
N VAL A 12 -3.98 7.21 -7.92
CA VAL A 12 -2.89 6.31 -7.52
C VAL A 12 -3.22 4.83 -7.75
N ILE A 13 -4.50 4.43 -7.67
CA ILE A 13 -4.93 3.07 -8.00
C ILE A 13 -4.80 2.82 -9.51
N ASN A 14 -5.20 3.80 -10.32
CA ASN A 14 -5.04 3.73 -11.78
C ASN A 14 -3.55 3.71 -12.17
N GLU A 15 -2.70 4.40 -11.43
CA GLU A 15 -1.25 4.35 -11.61
C GLU A 15 -0.69 2.95 -11.35
N LEU A 16 -1.04 2.31 -10.23
CA LEU A 16 -0.67 0.93 -9.94
C LEU A 16 -1.16 -0.03 -11.03
N THR A 17 -2.41 0.14 -11.49
CA THR A 17 -3.01 -0.69 -12.54
C THR A 17 -2.23 -0.56 -13.85
N ARG A 18 -1.88 0.67 -14.24
CA ARG A 18 -1.08 0.93 -15.43
C ARG A 18 0.30 0.28 -15.35
N TYR A 19 1.00 0.43 -14.22
CA TYR A 19 2.32 -0.19 -14.05
C TYR A 19 2.24 -1.72 -14.05
N THR A 20 1.19 -2.29 -13.47
CA THR A 20 0.94 -3.74 -13.49
C THR A 20 0.80 -4.24 -14.92
N HIS A 21 0.00 -3.57 -15.76
CA HIS A 21 -0.16 -3.94 -17.17
C HIS A 21 1.13 -3.77 -17.97
N GLN A 22 1.91 -2.72 -17.72
CA GLN A 22 3.21 -2.54 -18.37
C GLN A 22 4.20 -3.64 -17.99
N LEU A 23 4.21 -4.08 -16.73
CA LEU A 23 5.04 -5.20 -16.30
C LEU A 23 4.57 -6.53 -16.89
N ALA A 24 3.25 -6.74 -17.05
CA ALA A 24 2.71 -7.90 -17.75
C ALA A 24 3.16 -7.93 -19.22
N ALA A 25 3.18 -6.79 -19.90
CA ALA A 25 3.71 -6.71 -21.26
C ALA A 25 5.22 -7.01 -21.29
N TRP A 26 5.99 -6.50 -20.33
CA TRP A 26 7.43 -6.81 -20.23
C TRP A 26 7.70 -8.28 -19.94
N ARG A 27 6.90 -8.94 -19.10
CA ARG A 27 6.99 -10.39 -18.85
C ARG A 27 6.99 -11.17 -20.16
N ASP A 28 6.03 -10.88 -21.04
CA ASP A 28 5.86 -11.60 -22.31
C ASP A 28 6.98 -11.33 -23.34
N VAL A 29 7.66 -10.18 -23.21
CA VAL A 29 8.81 -9.80 -24.05
C VAL A 29 10.10 -10.42 -23.51
N VAL A 30 10.36 -10.25 -22.22
CA VAL A 30 11.58 -10.68 -21.52
C VAL A 30 11.78 -12.18 -21.65
N ASP A 31 10.72 -12.98 -21.60
CA ASP A 31 10.82 -14.43 -21.66
C ASP A 31 11.43 -14.96 -22.98
N LYS A 32 11.36 -14.15 -24.05
CA LYS A 32 11.89 -14.48 -25.38
C LYS A 32 13.33 -14.03 -25.63
N LEU A 33 13.92 -13.31 -24.68
CA LEU A 33 15.27 -12.75 -24.81
C LEU A 33 16.33 -13.72 -24.28
N ASP A 34 17.54 -13.61 -24.82
CA ASP A 34 18.73 -14.23 -24.23
C ASP A 34 19.15 -13.49 -22.94
N GLU A 35 20.13 -14.01 -22.21
CA GLU A 35 20.56 -13.42 -20.93
C GLU A 35 21.00 -11.95 -21.08
N LYS A 36 21.69 -11.60 -22.17
CA LYS A 36 22.16 -10.24 -22.42
C LYS A 36 20.98 -9.28 -22.67
N GLY A 37 20.02 -9.71 -23.48
CA GLY A 37 18.79 -8.96 -23.73
C GLY A 37 17.95 -8.80 -22.46
N LYS A 38 17.79 -9.88 -21.68
CA LYS A 38 17.14 -9.85 -20.37
C LYS A 38 17.81 -8.85 -19.42
N LEU A 39 19.15 -8.83 -19.35
CA LEU A 39 19.88 -7.90 -18.50
C LEU A 39 19.65 -6.44 -18.92
N SER A 40 19.77 -6.13 -20.22
CA SER A 40 19.56 -4.76 -20.72
C SER A 40 18.13 -4.28 -20.43
N VAL A 41 17.13 -5.11 -20.74
CA VAL A 41 15.72 -4.77 -20.47
C VAL A 41 15.43 -4.65 -18.98
N ALA A 42 16.02 -5.54 -18.16
CA ALA A 42 15.86 -5.51 -16.71
C ALA A 42 16.34 -4.19 -16.12
N VAL A 43 17.56 -3.76 -16.48
CA VAL A 43 18.18 -2.54 -15.94
C VAL A 43 17.45 -1.28 -16.40
N ASP A 44 17.19 -1.15 -17.69
CA ASP A 44 16.77 0.13 -18.27
C ASP A 44 15.25 0.37 -18.16
N PHE A 45 14.44 -0.70 -18.14
CA PHE A 45 12.99 -0.58 -18.24
C PHE A 45 12.23 -1.25 -17.10
N VAL A 46 12.58 -2.49 -16.76
CA VAL A 46 11.79 -3.27 -15.80
C VAL A 46 12.06 -2.82 -14.37
N ASN A 47 13.33 -2.71 -13.96
CA ASN A 47 13.68 -2.42 -12.57
C ASN A 47 13.11 -1.08 -12.07
N PRO A 48 13.22 0.04 -12.82
CA PRO A 48 12.63 1.31 -12.38
C PRO A 48 11.10 1.21 -12.22
N LEU A 49 10.44 0.57 -13.18
CA LEU A 49 8.98 0.40 -13.20
C LEU A 49 8.49 -0.50 -12.05
N ALA A 50 9.10 -1.68 -11.92
CA ALA A 50 8.72 -2.68 -10.93
C ALA A 50 9.02 -2.21 -9.51
N THR A 51 10.11 -1.47 -9.31
CA THR A 51 10.42 -0.85 -8.02
C THR A 51 9.30 0.08 -7.57
N ILE A 52 8.82 0.96 -8.46
CA ILE A 52 7.71 1.86 -8.14
C ILE A 52 6.44 1.04 -7.86
N ALA A 53 6.10 0.11 -8.75
CA ALA A 53 4.89 -0.70 -8.65
C ALA A 53 4.83 -1.52 -7.35
N LEU A 54 5.92 -2.16 -6.95
CA LEU A 54 6.00 -2.98 -5.73
C LEU A 54 5.85 -2.16 -4.44
N ASN A 55 6.18 -0.86 -4.48
CA ASN A 55 6.03 0.05 -3.35
C ASN A 55 4.63 0.69 -3.27
N LEU A 56 3.90 0.79 -4.39
CA LEU A 56 2.61 1.48 -4.44
C LEU A 56 1.53 0.90 -3.50
N PRO A 57 1.39 -0.42 -3.26
CA PRO A 57 0.41 -0.94 -2.31
C PRO A 57 0.53 -0.29 -0.92
N TYR A 58 1.74 -0.13 -0.41
CA TYR A 58 1.99 0.56 0.86
C TYR A 58 1.57 2.03 0.81
N VAL A 59 1.91 2.74 -0.28
CA VAL A 59 1.56 4.15 -0.48
C VAL A 59 0.04 4.33 -0.53
N ILE A 60 -0.65 3.50 -1.32
CA ILE A 60 -2.11 3.52 -1.48
C ILE A 60 -2.80 3.26 -0.15
N ARG A 61 -2.38 2.22 0.58
CA ARG A 61 -2.91 1.93 1.92
C ARG A 61 -2.73 3.11 2.87
N SER A 62 -1.55 3.72 2.88
CA SER A 62 -1.26 4.88 3.73
C SER A 62 -2.13 6.08 3.38
N ARG A 63 -2.38 6.33 2.09
CA ARG A 63 -3.28 7.40 1.63
C ARG A 63 -4.74 7.13 2.01
N PHE A 64 -5.20 5.88 1.95
CA PHE A 64 -6.53 5.51 2.45
C PHE A 64 -6.67 5.76 3.93
N ILE A 65 -5.68 5.37 4.74
CA ILE A 65 -5.65 5.59 6.18
C ILE A 65 -5.76 7.09 6.47
N PHE A 66 -4.92 7.90 5.82
CA PHE A 66 -4.92 9.35 5.95
C PHE A 66 -6.29 9.96 5.61
N ALA A 67 -6.83 9.64 4.43
CA ALA A 67 -8.12 10.14 3.99
C ALA A 67 -9.25 9.71 4.94
N THR A 68 -9.22 8.46 5.41
CA THR A 68 -10.24 7.93 6.32
C THR A 68 -10.21 8.65 7.66
N ALA A 69 -9.02 8.88 8.23
CA ALA A 69 -8.87 9.58 9.50
C ALA A 69 -9.42 11.01 9.41
N HIS A 70 -8.97 11.77 8.41
CA HIS A 70 -9.40 13.15 8.18
C HIS A 70 -10.90 13.28 7.95
N LEU A 71 -11.44 12.49 7.00
CA LEU A 71 -12.85 12.61 6.62
C LEU A 71 -13.79 12.16 7.75
N SER A 72 -13.45 11.11 8.48
CA SER A 72 -14.27 10.63 9.60
C SER A 72 -14.24 11.62 10.77
N HIS A 73 -13.09 12.22 11.05
CA HIS A 73 -12.93 13.26 12.07
C HIS A 73 -13.75 14.50 11.73
N GLN A 74 -13.65 15.02 10.50
CA GLN A 74 -14.40 16.18 10.05
C GLN A 74 -15.91 15.94 9.97
N ALA A 75 -16.33 14.76 9.50
CA ALA A 75 -17.74 14.41 9.50
C ALA A 75 -18.30 14.34 10.93
N THR A 76 -17.52 13.82 11.89
CA THR A 76 -17.90 13.83 13.30
C THR A 76 -18.00 15.25 13.86
N ARG A 77 -17.06 16.13 13.52
CA ARG A 77 -17.12 17.55 13.88
C ARG A 77 -18.43 18.19 13.40
N ALA A 78 -18.80 17.96 12.14
CA ALA A 78 -19.99 18.54 11.54
C ALA A 78 -21.30 18.09 12.23
N LEU A 79 -21.31 16.91 12.85
CA LEU A 79 -22.48 16.36 13.56
C LEU A 79 -22.51 16.66 15.05
N THR A 80 -21.42 17.18 15.63
CA THR A 80 -21.32 17.37 17.08
C THR A 80 -21.89 18.74 17.48
N THR A 81 -23.07 18.74 18.11
CA THR A 81 -23.66 19.95 18.72
C THR A 81 -23.14 20.13 20.16
N GLY A 82 -22.10 20.94 20.35
CA GLY A 82 -21.56 21.23 21.68
C GLY A 82 -20.03 21.34 21.71
N ALA A 83 -19.45 21.07 22.88
CA ALA A 83 -18.00 21.07 23.07
C ALA A 83 -17.37 19.89 22.33
N TRP A 84 -16.88 20.17 21.12
CA TRP A 84 -16.06 19.25 20.35
C TRP A 84 -14.58 19.54 20.61
N LYS A 85 -13.80 18.49 20.81
CA LYS A 85 -12.35 18.58 20.95
C LYS A 85 -11.71 18.13 19.66
N ASP A 86 -10.82 18.95 19.12
CA ASP A 86 -9.90 18.54 18.06
C ASP A 86 -8.79 17.70 18.70
N ASP A 87 -8.80 16.39 18.48
CA ASP A 87 -7.80 15.46 18.98
C ASP A 87 -7.13 14.65 17.86
N LEU A 88 -7.30 15.08 16.60
CA LEU A 88 -6.59 14.48 15.47
C LEU A 88 -5.10 14.89 15.54
N PRO A 89 -4.16 13.92 15.52
CA PRO A 89 -2.73 14.22 15.49
C PRO A 89 -2.30 14.96 14.22
N LEU A 90 -1.07 15.46 14.21
CA LEU A 90 -0.46 16.04 13.02
C LEU A 90 -0.40 15.01 11.88
N ASP A 91 -0.44 15.48 10.64
CA ASP A 91 -0.51 14.63 9.44
C ASP A 91 0.56 13.52 9.38
N ARG A 92 1.78 13.82 9.86
CA ARG A 92 2.91 12.86 9.90
C ARG A 92 2.75 11.74 10.94
N GLU A 93 1.77 11.87 11.84
CA GLU A 93 1.46 10.98 12.96
C GLU A 93 0.13 10.24 12.74
N ILE A 94 -0.45 10.37 11.54
CA ILE A 94 -1.66 9.64 11.15
C ILE A 94 -1.27 8.25 10.69
N TYR A 95 -1.54 7.28 11.56
CA TYR A 95 -1.40 5.85 11.30
C TYR A 95 -2.76 5.16 11.31
N PHE A 96 -2.74 3.84 11.13
CA PHE A 96 -3.96 3.03 11.09
C PHE A 96 -4.81 3.21 12.36
N SER A 97 -4.18 3.38 13.53
CA SER A 97 -4.85 3.59 14.80
C SER A 97 -5.69 4.87 14.84
N GLN A 98 -5.25 5.96 14.21
CA GLN A 98 -6.03 7.20 14.10
C GLN A 98 -7.23 7.03 13.17
N ALA A 99 -7.06 6.32 12.04
CA ALA A 99 -8.18 5.97 11.18
C ALA A 99 -9.19 5.05 11.89
N ASP A 100 -8.71 4.13 12.74
CA ASP A 100 -9.54 3.28 13.60
C ASP A 100 -10.35 4.11 14.61
N ALA A 101 -9.68 5.00 15.34
CA ALA A 101 -10.30 5.81 16.38
C ALA A 101 -11.42 6.70 15.83
N THR A 102 -11.13 7.41 14.73
CA THR A 102 -12.07 8.33 14.08
C THR A 102 -13.12 7.61 13.24
N GLY A 103 -12.78 6.47 12.64
CA GLY A 103 -13.66 5.69 11.77
C GLY A 103 -14.65 4.80 12.53
N LYS A 104 -14.31 4.33 13.74
CA LYS A 104 -15.12 3.38 14.54
C LYS A 104 -16.62 3.70 14.65
N PRO A 105 -17.06 4.97 14.81
CA PRO A 105 -18.48 5.30 14.86
C PRO A 105 -19.24 4.97 13.57
N TRP A 106 -18.56 5.02 12.42
CA TRP A 106 -19.17 4.89 11.10
C TRP A 106 -19.38 3.43 10.69
N LYS A 107 -20.57 3.09 10.19
CA LYS A 107 -20.92 1.71 9.85
C LYS A 107 -20.10 1.20 8.67
N MET A 108 -19.88 2.05 7.66
CA MET A 108 -19.12 1.68 6.47
C MET A 108 -17.63 1.56 6.75
N TYR A 109 -17.10 2.22 7.78
CA TYR A 109 -15.70 2.05 8.20
C TYR A 109 -15.40 0.59 8.57
N ARG A 110 -16.32 -0.07 9.31
CA ARG A 110 -16.20 -1.50 9.67
C ARG A 110 -16.13 -2.43 8.46
N LYS A 111 -16.62 -1.97 7.30
CA LYS A 111 -16.55 -2.70 6.02
C LYS A 111 -15.32 -2.32 5.20
N LEU A 112 -14.81 -1.10 5.36
CA LEU A 112 -13.58 -0.60 4.73
C LEU A 112 -12.33 -1.20 5.36
N LYS A 113 -12.23 -1.20 6.70
CA LYS A 113 -11.04 -1.64 7.44
C LYS A 113 -10.46 -2.98 6.95
N PRO A 114 -11.24 -4.06 6.84
CA PRO A 114 -10.70 -5.35 6.39
C PRO A 114 -10.18 -5.33 4.93
N GLN A 115 -10.67 -4.40 4.09
CA GLN A 115 -10.12 -4.24 2.74
C GLN A 115 -8.78 -3.49 2.77
N LEU A 116 -8.63 -2.51 3.66
CA LEU A 116 -7.35 -1.82 3.84
C LEU A 116 -6.26 -2.74 4.39
N GLU A 117 -6.61 -3.65 5.30
CA GLU A 117 -5.68 -4.62 5.89
C GLU A 117 -5.11 -5.62 4.87
N ARG A 118 -5.85 -5.88 3.78
CA ARG A 118 -5.41 -6.76 2.68
C ARG A 118 -4.42 -6.11 1.72
N ILE A 119 -4.37 -4.78 1.67
CA ILE A 119 -3.43 -4.08 0.79
C ILE A 119 -2.03 -4.16 1.41
N GLY A 120 -1.09 -4.74 0.67
CA GLY A 120 0.28 -4.98 1.11
C GLY A 120 0.33 -5.76 2.42
N ASP A 121 -0.52 -6.79 2.56
CA ASP A 121 -0.57 -7.64 3.74
C ASP A 121 0.70 -8.48 3.91
N GLN A 122 0.76 -9.28 4.98
CA GLN A 122 1.94 -10.08 5.27
C GLN A 122 2.23 -11.10 4.17
N ALA A 123 1.19 -11.69 3.55
CA ALA A 123 1.38 -12.64 2.46
C ALA A 123 2.04 -11.99 1.24
N TYR A 124 1.63 -10.77 0.89
CA TYR A 124 2.29 -9.98 -0.15
C TYR A 124 3.73 -9.64 0.24
N GLN A 125 3.97 -9.21 1.48
CA GLN A 125 5.32 -8.88 1.96
C GLN A 125 6.23 -10.11 1.90
N ASP A 126 5.79 -11.26 2.41
CA ASP A 126 6.59 -12.49 2.41
C ASP A 126 6.95 -12.93 0.98
N LYS A 127 5.97 -12.93 0.07
CA LYS A 127 6.19 -13.33 -1.33
C LYS A 127 7.08 -12.35 -2.11
N THR A 128 7.09 -11.07 -1.72
CA THR A 128 7.99 -10.05 -2.29
C THR A 128 9.31 -9.96 -1.52
N GLN A 129 9.54 -10.81 -0.53
CA GLN A 129 10.72 -10.80 0.35
C GLN A 129 10.90 -9.44 1.05
N ASP A 130 9.78 -8.88 1.50
CA ASP A 130 9.68 -7.59 2.17
C ASP A 130 10.33 -6.48 1.33
N PHE A 131 10.06 -6.49 0.01
CA PHE A 131 10.73 -5.64 -0.99
C PHE A 131 10.76 -4.18 -0.57
N ARG A 132 9.62 -3.61 -0.16
CA ARG A 132 9.53 -2.20 0.22
C ARG A 132 10.45 -1.86 1.39
N ASN A 133 10.49 -2.69 2.43
CA ASN A 133 11.32 -2.44 3.60
C ASN A 133 12.80 -2.64 3.25
N THR A 134 13.14 -3.72 2.57
CA THR A 134 14.51 -4.02 2.16
C THR A 134 15.05 -3.03 1.14
N TYR A 135 14.23 -2.51 0.23
CA TYR A 135 14.63 -1.47 -0.73
C TYR A 135 15.03 -0.16 -0.03
N ASN A 136 14.32 0.21 1.04
CA ASN A 136 14.59 1.46 1.76
C ASN A 136 15.68 1.33 2.84
N HIS A 137 15.89 0.12 3.38
CA HIS A 137 16.71 -0.05 4.59
C HIS A 137 17.80 -1.13 4.48
N ARG A 138 17.84 -1.92 3.40
CA ARG A 138 18.78 -3.04 3.17
C ARG A 138 19.06 -3.19 1.66
N PHE A 139 19.25 -4.43 1.20
CA PHE A 139 19.32 -4.81 -0.21
C PHE A 139 18.08 -5.63 -0.56
N SER A 140 17.21 -5.10 -1.41
CA SER A 140 16.04 -5.81 -1.93
C SER A 140 16.45 -6.88 -2.95
N PRO A 141 15.62 -7.93 -3.18
CA PRO A 141 15.84 -8.83 -4.31
C PRO A 141 15.89 -8.03 -5.62
N HIS A 142 16.71 -8.48 -6.56
CA HIS A 142 16.63 -8.01 -7.94
C HIS A 142 15.36 -8.55 -8.62
N ILE A 143 15.04 -8.03 -9.80
CA ILE A 143 13.88 -8.44 -10.59
C ILE A 143 14.39 -8.95 -11.93
N VAL A 144 13.81 -10.05 -12.42
CA VAL A 144 14.24 -10.83 -13.60
C VAL A 144 15.58 -11.57 -13.41
N LEU A 145 16.66 -10.86 -13.09
CA LEU A 145 18.03 -11.38 -13.06
C LEU A 145 18.82 -10.81 -11.88
N GLY A 146 19.88 -11.52 -11.50
CA GLY A 146 20.82 -11.08 -10.46
C GLY A 146 20.50 -11.65 -9.10
N GLN A 147 21.54 -11.94 -8.32
CA GLN A 147 21.44 -12.43 -6.95
C GLN A 147 21.93 -11.35 -5.99
N ALA A 148 21.16 -11.10 -4.93
CA ALA A 148 21.60 -10.21 -3.86
C ALA A 148 22.24 -11.05 -2.75
N SER A 149 23.53 -10.84 -2.49
CA SER A 149 24.23 -11.46 -1.36
C SER A 149 23.83 -10.78 -0.06
N MET A 150 23.57 -11.57 0.97
CA MET A 150 23.14 -11.09 2.28
C MET A 150 24.10 -11.59 3.36
N VAL A 151 24.50 -10.66 4.21
CA VAL A 151 25.18 -10.95 5.48
C VAL A 151 24.19 -10.59 6.59
N THR A 152 23.69 -11.60 7.31
CA THR A 152 22.73 -11.40 8.39
C THR A 152 23.39 -11.62 9.73
N ARG A 153 23.34 -10.61 10.59
CA ARG A 153 23.79 -10.70 11.97
C ARG A 153 22.71 -11.34 12.83
N CYS A 154 23.04 -12.46 13.47
CA CYS A 154 22.16 -13.19 14.39
C CYS A 154 22.68 -13.06 15.82
N ILE A 155 21.79 -12.77 16.76
CA ILE A 155 22.09 -12.83 18.20
C ILE A 155 21.29 -14.00 18.77
N ASP A 156 21.97 -14.94 19.42
CA ASP A 156 21.29 -15.97 20.20
C ASP A 156 20.63 -15.32 21.42
N PRO A 157 19.29 -15.36 21.56
CA PRO A 157 18.59 -14.69 22.65
C PRO A 157 18.87 -15.31 24.03
N LYS A 158 19.46 -16.50 24.10
CA LYS A 158 19.80 -17.19 25.36
C LYS A 158 21.26 -16.99 25.75
N THR A 159 22.16 -16.98 24.77
CA THR A 159 23.62 -16.93 25.03
C THR A 159 24.24 -15.57 24.72
N GLU A 160 23.49 -14.65 24.13
CA GLU A 160 23.92 -13.34 23.63
C GLU A 160 25.07 -13.41 22.61
N ARG A 161 25.43 -14.61 22.15
CA ARG A 161 26.49 -14.82 21.17
C ARG A 161 26.06 -14.27 19.82
N VAL A 162 26.98 -13.55 19.20
CA VAL A 162 26.82 -12.98 17.86
C VAL A 162 27.37 -13.94 16.82
N SER A 163 26.59 -14.21 15.79
CA SER A 163 27.02 -14.94 14.59
C SER A 163 26.62 -14.19 13.33
N TYR A 164 27.30 -14.50 12.23
CA TYR A 164 26.97 -13.97 10.90
C TYR A 164 26.64 -15.14 9.99
N THR A 165 25.52 -15.02 9.29
CA THR A 165 25.11 -15.96 8.25
C THR A 165 25.26 -15.31 6.89
N PHE A 166 25.79 -16.08 5.95
CA PHE A 166 25.97 -15.67 4.56
C PHE A 166 24.95 -16.42 3.72
N GLY A 167 24.20 -15.70 2.91
CA GLY A 167 23.20 -16.27 2.03
C GLY A 167 23.03 -15.42 0.78
N TRP A 168 22.15 -15.87 -0.10
CA TRP A 168 21.73 -15.12 -1.27
C TRP A 168 20.21 -15.11 -1.36
N ILE A 169 19.72 -14.05 -1.97
CA ILE A 169 18.31 -13.88 -2.30
C ILE A 169 18.17 -14.07 -3.82
N PRO A 170 17.31 -15.01 -4.27
CA PRO A 170 17.01 -15.14 -5.70
C PRO A 170 16.21 -13.93 -6.19
N PRO A 171 16.32 -13.58 -7.48
CA PRO A 171 15.53 -12.50 -8.05
C PRO A 171 14.04 -12.85 -8.04
N LEU A 172 13.19 -11.83 -7.93
CA LEU A 172 11.76 -11.97 -8.20
C LEU A 172 11.55 -12.12 -9.71
N THR A 173 10.75 -13.11 -10.10
CA THR A 173 10.37 -13.27 -11.50
C THR A 173 9.26 -12.29 -11.87
N LEU A 174 9.16 -11.91 -13.14
CA LEU A 174 8.11 -10.99 -13.59
C LEU A 174 6.72 -11.63 -13.50
N GLU A 175 6.62 -12.93 -13.70
CA GLU A 175 5.38 -13.70 -13.55
C GLU A 175 4.83 -13.52 -12.13
N LEU A 176 5.68 -13.75 -11.12
CA LEU A 176 5.30 -13.59 -9.71
C LEU A 176 4.95 -12.13 -9.39
N VAL A 177 5.78 -11.18 -9.82
CA VAL A 177 5.54 -9.75 -9.56
C VAL A 177 4.20 -9.31 -10.15
N VAL A 178 3.89 -9.69 -11.38
CA VAL A 178 2.63 -9.34 -12.04
C VAL A 178 1.45 -9.97 -11.32
N GLU A 179 1.50 -11.27 -11.00
CA GLU A 179 0.42 -11.96 -10.27
C GLU A 179 0.11 -11.26 -8.94
N LEU A 180 1.14 -10.89 -8.19
CA LEU A 180 0.97 -10.21 -6.90
C LEU A 180 0.40 -8.81 -7.08
N LEU A 181 0.86 -8.05 -8.06
CA LEU A 181 0.37 -6.69 -8.31
C LEU A 181 -1.08 -6.68 -8.82
N GLU A 182 -1.49 -7.67 -9.62
CA GLU A 182 -2.89 -7.85 -10.03
C GLU A 182 -3.79 -8.09 -8.81
N GLN A 183 -3.36 -8.94 -7.87
CA GLN A 183 -4.08 -9.15 -6.61
C GLN A 183 -4.17 -7.85 -5.78
N GLN A 184 -3.09 -7.05 -5.75
CA GLN A 184 -3.10 -5.76 -5.08
C GLN A 184 -4.02 -4.73 -5.76
N CYS A 185 -4.10 -4.71 -7.09
CA CYS A 185 -5.06 -3.89 -7.83
C CYS A 185 -6.50 -4.21 -7.41
N ASP A 186 -6.84 -5.50 -7.37
CA ASP A 186 -8.14 -6.00 -6.92
C ASP A 186 -8.48 -5.56 -5.49
N HIS A 187 -7.50 -5.67 -4.57
CA HIS A 187 -7.68 -5.21 -3.19
C HIS A 187 -7.89 -3.69 -3.12
N CYS A 188 -7.14 -2.92 -3.91
CA CYS A 188 -7.28 -1.48 -4.00
C CYS A 188 -8.66 -1.05 -4.52
N TYR A 189 -9.17 -1.70 -5.57
CA TYR A 189 -10.52 -1.43 -6.09
C TYR A 189 -11.62 -1.76 -5.07
N LYS A 190 -11.52 -2.91 -4.39
CA LYS A 190 -12.45 -3.28 -3.32
C LYS A 190 -12.41 -2.30 -2.15
N ALA A 191 -11.22 -1.84 -1.76
CA ALA A 191 -11.07 -0.80 -0.74
C ALA A 191 -11.69 0.54 -1.19
N PHE A 192 -11.44 0.95 -2.44
CA PHE A 192 -12.00 2.19 -2.99
C PHE A 192 -13.52 2.17 -3.01
N GLU A 193 -14.15 1.06 -3.42
CA GLU A 193 -15.59 0.92 -3.39
C GLU A 193 -16.17 1.08 -1.97
N ARG A 194 -15.50 0.51 -0.95
CA ARG A 194 -15.91 0.65 0.45
C ARG A 194 -15.67 2.06 0.98
N PHE A 195 -14.59 2.70 0.57
CA PHE A 195 -14.29 4.08 0.91
C PHE A 195 -15.36 5.03 0.34
N GLN A 196 -15.76 4.85 -0.92
CA GLN A 196 -16.87 5.63 -1.51
C GLN A 196 -18.18 5.46 -0.73
N LYS A 197 -18.47 4.26 -0.21
CA LYS A 197 -19.64 4.04 0.65
C LYS A 197 -19.53 4.78 1.99
N LEU A 198 -18.34 4.85 2.59
CA LEU A 198 -18.07 5.64 3.80
C LEU A 198 -18.26 7.14 3.54
N VAL A 199 -17.71 7.66 2.43
CA VAL A 199 -17.90 9.06 2.04
C VAL A 199 -19.39 9.39 1.90
N ARG A 200 -20.17 8.54 1.22
CA ARG A 200 -21.63 8.74 1.10
C ARG A 200 -22.37 8.64 2.44
N GLU A 201 -21.90 7.83 3.37
CA GLU A 201 -22.43 7.79 4.74
C GLU A 201 -22.22 9.13 5.44
N HIS A 202 -21.01 9.71 5.32
CA HIS A 202 -20.69 11.03 5.87
C HIS A 202 -21.58 12.12 5.25
N GLU A 203 -21.65 12.18 3.91
CA GLU A 203 -22.46 13.17 3.19
C GLU A 203 -23.93 13.14 3.62
N ARG A 204 -24.53 11.94 3.68
CA ARG A 204 -25.92 11.77 4.11
C ARG A 204 -26.15 12.22 5.55
N ALA A 205 -25.24 11.88 6.46
CA ALA A 205 -25.37 12.26 7.86
C ALA A 205 -25.32 13.79 8.02
N ILE A 206 -24.37 14.44 7.33
CA ILE A 206 -24.21 15.89 7.35
C ILE A 206 -25.44 16.58 6.76
N SER A 207 -25.91 16.14 5.59
CA SER A 207 -27.09 16.75 4.94
C SER A 207 -28.40 16.54 5.70
N ALA A 208 -28.49 15.49 6.53
CA ALA A 208 -29.68 15.21 7.35
C ALA A 208 -29.75 16.07 8.62
N THR A 209 -28.66 16.77 8.98
CA THR A 209 -28.64 17.64 10.16
C THR A 209 -29.18 19.01 9.74
N PRO A 210 -30.29 19.51 10.30
CA PRO A 210 -30.82 20.82 9.97
C PRO A 210 -29.77 21.87 10.28
N SER A 211 -29.53 22.79 9.33
CA SER A 211 -28.63 23.92 9.52
C SER A 211 -29.09 24.73 10.72
N THR A 212 -28.39 24.61 11.84
CA THR A 212 -28.55 25.51 12.98
C THR A 212 -27.94 26.85 12.59
N SER A 213 -28.80 27.74 12.07
CA SER A 213 -28.54 29.17 11.91
C SER A 213 -28.49 29.86 13.27
#